data_AF-A0AAN9U418-F1
#
_entry.id   AF-A0AAN9U418-F1
#
_cell.length_a   1.000
_cell.length_b   1.000
_cell.length_c   1.000
_cell.angle_alpha   90.00
_cell.angle_beta   90.00
_cell.angle_gamma   90.00
#
_symmetry.space_group_name_H-M   'P 1'
#
loop_
_entity.id
_entity.type
_entity.pdbx_description
1 polymer ?
#
loop_
_entity_poly.entity_id
_entity_poly.type
_entity_poly.pdbx_seq_one_letter_code
_entity_poly.pdbx_strand_id
1 'polypeptide(L)'
;MDFKNFHFENITASPVLIQQCSHWAGWNVPACSEYPATGFTFDNITWTNFTGWMNEKVGTKSISLACSPYSTCTNFNWSDINIVPSTNGTATAVCTNIDGYDDVCQKTDVEARAMPLLRWNELS
;
A
#
# COMPACT_ATOMS: atom_id res chain seq x y z
N MET A 1 1.00 8.53 11.19
CA MET A 1 -0.24 7.82 11.57
C MET A 1 0.08 6.34 11.64
N ASP A 2 -0.37 5.66 12.69
CA ASP A 2 -0.03 4.25 12.91
C ASP A 2 -1.28 3.39 13.01
N PHE A 3 -1.38 2.37 12.15
CA PHE A 3 -2.43 1.36 12.17
C PHE A 3 -1.81 0.01 12.55
N LYS A 4 -2.30 -0.60 13.65
CA LYS A 4 -1.69 -1.80 14.22
C LYS A 4 -2.74 -2.82 14.62
N ASN A 5 -2.45 -4.10 14.40
CA ASN A 5 -3.22 -5.24 14.91
C ASN A 5 -4.66 -5.32 14.37
N PHE A 6 -4.83 -5.18 13.05
CA PHE A 6 -6.14 -5.32 12.41
C PHE A 6 -6.33 -6.76 11.90
N HIS A 7 -7.51 -7.31 12.19
CA HIS A 7 -7.99 -8.56 11.60
C HIS A 7 -9.14 -8.27 10.63
N PHE A 8 -9.04 -8.81 9.41
CA PHE A 8 -10.02 -8.59 8.35
C PHE A 8 -10.74 -9.88 8.00
N GLU A 9 -12.06 -9.81 7.94
CA GLU A 9 -12.90 -10.92 7.50
C GLU A 9 -13.75 -10.45 6.32
N ASN A 10 -13.62 -11.14 5.18
CA ASN A 10 -14.46 -10.89 4.00
C ASN A 10 -14.45 -9.43 3.50
N ILE A 11 -13.29 -8.75 3.58
CA ILE A 11 -13.16 -7.36 3.14
C ILE A 11 -13.22 -7.24 1.61
N THR A 12 -13.84 -6.15 1.13
CA THR A 12 -14.09 -5.84 -0.28
C THR A 12 -13.14 -4.80 -0.89
N ALA A 13 -12.14 -4.36 -0.15
CA ALA A 13 -11.06 -3.48 -0.59
C ALA A 13 -9.71 -3.96 -0.05
N SER A 14 -8.60 -3.46 -0.61
CA SER A 14 -7.25 -3.77 -0.11
C SER A 14 -7.13 -3.40 1.38
N PRO A 15 -6.68 -4.31 2.25
CA PRO A 15 -6.49 -4.02 3.68
C PRO A 15 -5.53 -2.88 3.98
N VAL A 16 -4.48 -2.73 3.16
CA VAL A 16 -3.61 -1.55 3.18
C VAL A 16 -3.98 -0.71 1.97
N LEU A 17 -4.71 0.38 2.20
CA LEU A 17 -5.24 1.24 1.14
C LEU A 17 -4.94 2.70 1.44
N ILE A 18 -4.30 3.37 0.48
CA ILE A 18 -4.34 4.82 0.34
C ILE A 18 -4.85 5.12 -1.06
N GLN A 19 -5.83 5.99 -1.12
CA GLN A 19 -6.39 6.50 -2.35
C GLN A 19 -6.56 8.00 -2.20
N GLN A 20 -5.59 8.76 -2.71
CA GLN A 20 -5.62 10.23 -2.64
C GLN A 20 -6.51 10.85 -3.73
N CYS A 21 -7.07 10.03 -4.62
CA CYS A 21 -8.10 10.45 -5.54
C CYS A 21 -9.10 9.32 -5.77
N SER A 22 -10.36 9.62 -5.48
CA SER A 22 -11.46 8.67 -5.54
C SER A 22 -12.32 8.99 -6.76
N HIS A 23 -12.08 8.33 -7.89
CA HIS A 23 -13.10 8.30 -8.95
C HIS A 23 -14.14 7.23 -8.59
N TRP A 24 -15.37 7.66 -8.35
CA TRP A 24 -16.49 6.76 -8.13
C TRP A 24 -17.42 6.81 -9.33
N ALA A 25 -17.30 5.79 -10.18
CA ALA A 25 -18.18 5.61 -11.33
C ALA A 25 -19.66 5.63 -10.88
N GLY A 26 -20.49 6.39 -11.59
CA GLY A 26 -21.91 6.57 -11.26
C GLY A 26 -22.23 7.74 -10.30
N TRP A 27 -21.21 8.44 -9.79
CA TRP A 27 -21.40 9.56 -8.85
C TRP A 27 -20.90 10.92 -9.39
N ASN A 28 -20.68 11.04 -10.70
CA ASN A 28 -20.16 12.25 -11.36
C ASN A 28 -18.87 12.80 -10.71
N VAL A 29 -18.06 11.93 -10.10
CA VAL A 29 -16.76 12.33 -9.58
C VAL A 29 -15.76 12.32 -10.74
N PRO A 30 -15.03 13.41 -11.01
CA PRO A 30 -14.11 13.45 -12.14
C PRO A 30 -13.00 12.40 -12.07
N ALA A 31 -12.37 12.12 -13.21
CA ALA A 31 -11.22 11.21 -13.25
C ALA A 31 -9.99 11.86 -12.60
N CYS A 32 -9.19 11.05 -11.92
CA CYS A 32 -7.98 11.52 -11.24
C CYS A 32 -6.91 12.06 -12.19
N SER A 33 -6.91 11.62 -13.44
CA SER A 33 -6.05 12.17 -14.49
C SER A 33 -6.43 13.59 -14.90
N GLU A 34 -7.68 13.99 -14.66
CA GLU A 34 -8.20 15.31 -15.04
C GLU A 34 -8.10 16.31 -13.87
N TYR A 35 -8.42 15.85 -12.66
CA TYR A 35 -8.34 16.66 -11.43
C TYR A 35 -7.54 15.94 -10.34
N PRO A 36 -6.22 15.82 -10.51
CA PRO A 36 -5.36 15.22 -9.50
C PRO A 36 -5.38 16.06 -8.22
N ALA A 37 -5.35 15.41 -7.06
CA ALA A 37 -5.29 16.10 -5.78
C ALA A 37 -4.03 16.96 -5.68
N THR A 38 -4.16 18.19 -5.20
CA THR A 38 -3.06 19.13 -5.00
C THR A 38 -3.10 19.71 -3.59
N GLY A 39 -1.95 19.92 -2.97
CA GLY A 39 -1.82 20.70 -1.74
C GLY A 39 -2.12 19.95 -0.44
N PHE A 40 -2.46 18.68 -0.52
CA PHE A 40 -2.54 17.77 0.62
C PHE A 40 -1.70 16.54 0.32
N THR A 41 -0.78 16.18 1.20
CA THR A 41 0.09 15.00 1.07
C THR A 41 -0.07 14.12 2.30
N PHE A 42 -0.22 12.81 2.08
CA PHE A 42 -0.06 11.85 3.17
C PHE A 42 1.42 11.59 3.41
N ASP A 43 1.84 11.69 4.68
CA ASP A 43 3.20 11.44 5.10
C ASP A 43 3.22 10.59 6.37
N ASN A 44 4.29 9.80 6.52
CA ASN A 44 4.61 9.05 7.73
C ASN A 44 3.44 8.18 8.22
N ILE A 45 3.02 7.24 7.37
CA ILE A 45 1.97 6.26 7.70
C ILE A 45 2.55 4.87 7.81
N THR A 46 2.25 4.19 8.91
CA THR A 46 2.70 2.83 9.17
C THR A 46 1.53 1.87 9.36
N TRP A 47 1.59 0.73 8.68
CA TRP A 47 0.69 -0.41 8.91
C TRP A 47 1.47 -1.61 9.45
N THR A 48 1.04 -2.17 10.58
CA THR A 48 1.74 -3.31 11.20
C THR A 48 0.76 -4.37 11.67
N ASN A 49 1.12 -5.65 11.45
CA ASN A 49 0.39 -6.80 11.95
C ASN A 49 -1.07 -6.83 11.48
N PHE A 50 -1.25 -6.90 10.16
CA PHE A 50 -2.56 -7.02 9.53
C PHE A 50 -2.77 -8.48 9.15
N THR A 51 -3.91 -9.06 9.55
CA THR A 51 -4.19 -10.49 9.36
C THR A 51 -5.59 -10.72 8.78
N GLY A 52 -5.86 -11.90 8.25
CA GLY A 52 -7.20 -12.31 7.83
C GLY A 52 -7.32 -12.56 6.33
N TRP A 53 -8.50 -12.35 5.74
CA TRP A 53 -8.77 -12.70 4.35
C TRP A 53 -9.64 -11.69 3.60
N MET A 54 -9.39 -11.58 2.29
CA MET A 54 -10.12 -10.73 1.34
C MET A 54 -11.07 -11.56 0.49
N ASN A 55 -12.17 -10.97 0.03
CA ASN A 55 -13.02 -11.63 -0.96
C ASN A 55 -12.61 -11.34 -2.40
N GLU A 56 -13.32 -11.98 -3.33
CA GLU A 56 -12.95 -12.04 -4.74
C GLU A 56 -12.96 -10.68 -5.42
N LYS A 57 -13.67 -9.69 -4.85
CA LYS A 57 -13.72 -8.32 -5.38
C LYS A 57 -12.38 -7.59 -5.28
N VAL A 58 -11.54 -7.96 -4.31
CA VAL A 58 -10.20 -7.38 -4.15
C VAL A 58 -9.19 -8.04 -5.09
N GLY A 59 -9.47 -9.27 -5.54
CA GLY A 59 -8.53 -10.11 -6.26
C GLY A 59 -7.34 -10.46 -5.35
N THR A 60 -6.13 -10.18 -5.80
CA THR A 60 -4.89 -10.46 -5.07
C THR A 60 -4.24 -9.23 -4.44
N LYS A 61 -4.80 -8.03 -4.59
CA LYS A 61 -4.14 -6.77 -4.17
C LYS A 61 -4.36 -6.49 -2.68
N SER A 62 -3.48 -6.96 -1.81
CA SER A 62 -3.56 -6.69 -0.38
C SER A 62 -3.08 -5.28 0.00
N ILE A 63 -2.16 -4.73 -0.80
CA ILE A 63 -1.62 -3.37 -0.64
C ILE A 63 -1.89 -2.58 -1.93
N SER A 64 -2.55 -1.43 -1.80
CA SER A 64 -2.84 -0.51 -2.90
C SER A 64 -2.63 0.92 -2.42
N LEU A 65 -1.51 1.52 -2.79
CA LEU A 65 -1.11 2.86 -2.34
C LEU A 65 -1.01 3.78 -3.55
N ALA A 66 -2.03 4.61 -3.77
CA ALA A 66 -2.12 5.50 -4.91
C ALA A 66 -2.19 6.95 -4.45
N CYS A 67 -1.12 7.69 -4.73
CA CYS A 67 -1.01 9.11 -4.47
C CYS A 67 -1.00 9.93 -5.76
N SER A 68 -1.29 11.21 -5.63
CA SER A 68 -1.33 12.15 -6.75
C SER A 68 0.07 12.43 -7.27
N PRO A 69 0.26 12.58 -8.59
CA PRO A 69 1.55 12.99 -9.15
C PRO A 69 1.98 14.40 -8.70
N TYR A 70 1.03 15.23 -8.24
CA TYR A 70 1.31 16.59 -7.73
C TYR A 70 1.34 16.67 -6.20
N SER A 71 1.16 15.55 -5.50
CA SER A 71 1.22 15.48 -4.04
C SER A 71 1.67 14.07 -3.63
N THR A 72 2.89 13.72 -4.09
CA THR A 72 3.57 12.44 -3.85
C THR A 72 3.63 12.15 -2.36
N CYS A 73 3.29 10.92 -1.97
CA CYS A 73 3.31 10.49 -0.57
C CYS A 73 4.71 10.03 -0.15
N THR A 74 5.04 10.24 1.11
CA THR A 74 6.38 10.00 1.65
C THR A 74 6.33 9.19 2.95
N ASN A 75 7.43 8.51 3.28
CA ASN A 75 7.64 7.83 4.56
C ASN A 75 6.56 6.77 4.90
N PHE A 76 6.05 6.06 3.91
CA PHE A 76 5.13 4.95 4.13
C PHE A 76 5.88 3.68 4.50
N ASN A 77 5.38 2.95 5.48
CA ASN A 77 5.97 1.69 5.92
C ASN A 77 4.89 0.64 6.21
N TRP A 78 5.17 -0.61 5.90
CA TRP A 78 4.32 -1.72 6.30
C TRP A 78 5.14 -2.95 6.68
N SER A 79 4.63 -3.71 7.64
CA SER A 79 5.28 -4.90 8.18
C SER A 79 4.22 -5.89 8.66
N ASP A 80 4.54 -7.18 8.59
CA ASP A 80 3.66 -8.26 9.08
C ASP A 80 2.25 -8.21 8.48
N ILE A 81 2.17 -8.08 7.15
CA ILE A 81 0.91 -8.06 6.40
C ILE A 81 0.59 -9.49 5.92
N ASN A 82 -0.16 -10.22 6.74
CA ASN A 82 -0.52 -11.63 6.55
C ASN A 82 -1.99 -11.76 6.10
N ILE A 83 -2.26 -11.30 4.88
CA ILE A 83 -3.60 -11.31 4.29
C ILE A 83 -3.71 -12.40 3.22
N VAL A 84 -4.75 -13.22 3.32
CA VAL A 84 -5.04 -14.30 2.37
C VAL A 84 -6.03 -13.81 1.30
N PRO A 85 -5.68 -13.82 0.01
CA PRO A 85 -6.64 -13.65 -1.07
C PRO A 85 -7.62 -14.83 -1.13
N SER A 86 -8.91 -14.57 -1.38
CA SER A 86 -9.91 -15.62 -1.65
C SER A 86 -9.73 -16.28 -3.02
N THR A 87 -9.08 -15.60 -3.96
CA THR A 87 -8.72 -16.16 -5.25
C THR A 87 -7.43 -16.95 -5.12
N ASN A 88 -7.29 -18.05 -5.89
CA ASN A 88 -6.03 -18.79 -5.95
C ASN A 88 -4.91 -17.83 -6.40
N GLY A 89 -3.97 -17.50 -5.52
CA GLY A 89 -2.90 -16.56 -5.83
C GLY A 89 -2.13 -16.07 -4.60
N THR A 90 -1.02 -15.41 -4.87
CA THR A 90 -0.20 -14.74 -3.86
C THR A 90 -0.71 -13.32 -3.67
N ALA A 91 -0.72 -12.83 -2.43
CA ALA A 91 -1.02 -11.43 -2.15
C ALA A 91 0.00 -10.51 -2.85
N THR A 92 -0.47 -9.42 -3.43
CA THR A 92 0.31 -8.48 -4.24
C THR A 92 0.18 -7.05 -3.72
N ALA A 93 1.13 -6.22 -4.10
CA ALA A 93 1.20 -4.81 -3.75
C ALA A 93 1.37 -3.95 -5.01
N VAL A 94 0.74 -2.77 -5.03
CA VAL A 94 0.88 -1.78 -6.11
C VAL A 94 0.98 -0.37 -5.51
N CYS A 95 1.98 0.38 -5.98
CA CYS A 95 2.28 1.73 -5.52
C CYS A 95 2.27 2.69 -6.70
N THR A 96 1.84 3.92 -6.48
CA THR A 96 1.87 4.98 -7.49
C THR A 96 2.12 6.31 -6.81
N ASN A 97 3.17 7.02 -7.24
CA ASN A 97 3.62 8.29 -6.66
C ASN A 97 3.86 8.20 -5.15
N ILE A 98 4.54 7.13 -4.71
CA ILE A 98 5.04 6.97 -3.35
C ILE A 98 6.56 7.08 -3.41
N ASP A 99 7.13 8.06 -2.72
CA ASP A 99 8.57 8.26 -2.65
C ASP A 99 9.26 7.04 -2.01
N GLY A 100 10.37 6.62 -2.61
CA GLY A 100 11.13 5.45 -2.16
C GLY A 100 10.54 4.07 -2.55
N TYR A 101 9.51 4.00 -3.40
CA TYR A 101 8.93 2.74 -3.87
C TYR A 101 8.72 2.71 -5.40
N ASP A 102 8.84 1.53 -6.01
CA ASP A 102 8.49 1.29 -7.42
C ASP A 102 7.01 0.93 -7.58
N ASP A 103 6.57 0.65 -8.82
CA ASP A 103 5.17 0.40 -9.16
C ASP A 103 4.62 -0.90 -8.54
N VAL A 104 5.48 -1.86 -8.22
CA VAL A 104 5.16 -3.10 -7.50
C VAL A 104 5.40 -2.99 -5.98
N CYS A 105 5.46 -1.75 -5.47
CA CYS A 105 5.69 -1.41 -4.06
C CYS A 105 6.96 -2.04 -3.45
N GLN A 106 8.02 -2.26 -4.23
CA GLN A 106 9.32 -2.59 -3.66
C GLN A 106 10.09 -1.31 -3.39
N LYS A 107 10.77 -1.26 -2.24
CA LYS A 107 11.62 -0.10 -1.91
C LYS A 107 12.67 0.09 -3.00
N THR A 108 12.84 1.31 -3.49
CA THR A 108 13.79 1.67 -4.56
C THR A 108 15.18 1.96 -4.01
N ASP A 109 15.30 2.30 -2.73
CA ASP A 109 16.58 2.52 -2.06
C ASP A 109 17.33 1.19 -1.86
N VAL A 110 18.56 1.13 -2.38
CA VAL A 110 19.45 -0.04 -2.31
C VAL A 110 19.72 -0.47 -0.85
N GLU A 111 19.78 0.49 0.08
CA GLU A 111 19.99 0.21 1.51
C GLU A 111 18.79 -0.50 2.16
N ALA A 112 17.57 -0.17 1.74
CA ALA A 112 16.37 -0.79 2.30
C ALA A 112 16.13 -2.22 1.80
N ARG A 113 16.62 -2.56 0.60
CA ARG A 113 16.66 -3.94 0.08
C ARG A 113 17.72 -4.81 0.78
N ALA A 114 18.77 -4.20 1.34
CA ALA A 114 19.89 -4.89 2.00
C ALA A 114 19.68 -5.15 3.52
N MET A 115 18.66 -4.55 4.14
CA MET A 115 18.40 -4.66 5.59
C MET A 115 18.19 -6.09 6.14
N PRO A 116 17.69 -7.10 5.39
CA PRO A 116 17.65 -8.48 5.89
C PRO A 116 19.04 -9.15 5.92
N LEU A 117 20.01 -8.68 5.13
CA LEU A 117 21.31 -9.33 4.94
C LEU A 117 22.41 -8.72 5.84
N LEU A 118 22.35 -7.42 6.13
CA LEU A 118 23.39 -6.75 6.92
C LEU A 118 23.36 -7.12 8.43
N ARG A 119 22.23 -7.58 8.97
CA ARG A 119 22.17 -8.01 10.38
C ARG A 119 22.81 -9.37 10.69
N TRP A 120 23.12 -10.19 9.67
CA TRP A 120 23.78 -11.49 9.89
C TRP A 120 25.30 -11.39 9.95
N ASN A 121 25.89 -10.41 9.28
CA ASN A 121 27.35 -10.28 9.17
C ASN A 121 28.00 -9.43 10.27
N GLU A 122 27.21 -8.78 11.13
CA GLU A 122 27.72 -8.03 12.30
C GLU A 122 27.61 -8.81 13.62
N LEU A 123 27.22 -10.10 13.57
CA LEU A 123 27.11 -10.99 14.72
C LEU A 123 27.92 -12.29 14.57
N SER A 124 28.90 -12.34 13.66
CA SER A 124 29.83 -13.47 13.47
C SER A 124 31.26 -13.10 13.82
#